data_AF-A0A9E7F8A1-F1
#
_entry.id   AF-A0A9E7F8A1-F1
#
_cell.length_a   1.000
_cell.length_b   1.000
_cell.length_c   1.000
_cell.angle_alpha   90.00
_cell.angle_beta   90.00
_cell.angle_gamma   90.00
#
_symmetry.space_group_name_H-M   'P 1'
#
loop_
_entity.id
_entity.type
_entity.pdbx_description
1 polymer ?
#
loop_
_entity_poly.entity_id
_entity_poly.type
_entity_poly.pdbx_seq_one_letter_code
_entity_poly.pdbx_strand_id
1 'polypeptide(L)'
;MASLTAVAAVQPVAVKGLAGSSFNGSKLALKPSRRIASRANLRPGAAVVAKYGEKSVYFDLEDLGNTTGQWDVYGSDAPSPYNPLQSKFFETFVAPFTKRGLLLKFLLLGGGFAIAYLGSTASGDILPIKKGPQLPPTPGPRGKI
;
A
#
# COMPACT_ATOMS: atom_id res chain seq x y z
N MET A 1 -13.97 -50.30 33.84
CA MET A 1 -12.99 -49.30 34.30
C MET A 1 -11.85 -49.30 33.28
N ALA A 2 -11.49 -48.27 32.54
CA ALA A 2 -11.66 -46.83 32.68
C ALA A 2 -11.66 -46.14 31.28
N SER A 3 -12.40 -45.03 31.15
CA SER A 3 -12.35 -44.14 29.98
C SER A 3 -11.29 -43.06 30.18
N LEU A 4 -10.37 -42.89 29.24
CA LEU A 4 -9.42 -41.78 29.20
C LEU A 4 -10.09 -40.54 28.62
N THR A 5 -10.35 -39.53 29.46
CA THR A 5 -10.80 -38.20 29.04
C THR A 5 -9.59 -37.38 28.57
N ALA A 6 -9.50 -37.13 27.26
CA ALA A 6 -8.54 -36.19 26.69
C ALA A 6 -8.97 -34.74 26.96
N VAL A 7 -8.20 -34.00 27.75
CA VAL A 7 -8.39 -32.56 27.96
C VAL A 7 -7.66 -31.84 26.83
N ALA A 8 -8.42 -31.23 25.91
CA ALA A 8 -7.88 -30.37 24.87
C ALA A 8 -7.32 -29.08 25.50
N ALA A 9 -5.99 -28.94 25.50
CA ALA A 9 -5.32 -27.70 25.87
C ALA A 9 -5.58 -26.64 24.79
N VAL A 10 -6.34 -25.59 25.13
CA VAL A 10 -6.54 -24.42 24.26
C VAL A 10 -5.19 -23.71 24.12
N GLN A 11 -4.59 -23.77 22.92
CA GLN A 11 -3.40 -22.99 22.64
C GLN A 11 -3.76 -21.50 22.54
N PRO A 12 -2.95 -20.60 23.12
CA PRO A 12 -3.16 -19.17 22.97
C PRO A 12 -2.98 -18.78 21.50
N VAL A 13 -3.94 -18.04 20.95
CA VAL A 13 -3.83 -17.39 19.65
C VAL A 13 -2.65 -16.42 19.71
N ALA A 14 -1.54 -16.81 19.10
CA ALA A 14 -0.43 -15.90 18.84
C ALA A 14 -0.92 -14.87 17.81
N VAL A 15 -1.07 -13.61 18.23
CA VAL A 15 -1.28 -12.51 17.30
C VAL A 15 -0.03 -12.42 16.43
N LYS A 16 -0.17 -12.83 15.16
CA LYS A 16 0.91 -12.84 14.18
C LYS A 16 1.27 -11.39 13.85
N GLY A 17 2.34 -10.88 14.45
CA GLY A 17 2.95 -9.60 14.04
C GLY A 17 3.53 -8.68 15.11
N LEU A 18 3.24 -8.87 16.41
CA LEU A 18 3.67 -7.92 17.46
C LEU A 18 4.62 -8.47 18.52
N ALA A 19 4.92 -9.77 18.50
CA ALA A 19 5.79 -10.41 19.50
C ALA A 19 7.31 -10.24 19.23
N GLY A 20 7.68 -9.43 18.23
CA GLY A 20 9.07 -9.29 17.77
C GLY A 20 9.66 -7.88 17.80
N SER A 21 8.90 -6.85 18.15
CA SER A 21 9.40 -5.47 18.13
C SER A 21 10.27 -5.18 19.37
N SER A 22 11.50 -4.72 19.14
CA SER A 22 12.41 -4.19 20.15
C SER A 22 12.71 -2.71 19.85
N PHE A 23 12.83 -1.90 20.89
CA PHE A 23 13.41 -0.56 20.81
C PHE A 23 14.77 -0.65 21.50
N ASN A 24 15.86 -0.32 20.79
CA ASN A 24 17.24 -0.49 21.27
C ASN A 24 17.62 -1.91 21.73
N GLY A 25 17.12 -2.96 21.06
CA GLY A 25 17.55 -4.33 21.32
C GLY A 25 16.96 -4.99 22.58
N SER A 26 16.19 -4.26 23.39
CA SER A 26 15.46 -4.83 24.52
C SER A 26 14.07 -5.31 24.09
N LYS A 27 13.73 -6.57 24.37
CA LYS A 27 12.41 -7.14 24.06
C LYS A 27 11.39 -6.66 25.09
N LEU A 28 10.29 -6.08 24.63
CA LEU A 28 9.19 -5.67 25.51
C LEU A 28 8.42 -6.90 26.00
N ALA A 29 8.40 -7.13 27.32
CA ALA A 29 7.62 -8.20 27.92
C ALA A 29 6.13 -7.84 27.92
N LEU A 30 5.37 -8.37 26.97
CA LEU A 30 3.92 -8.24 26.95
C LEU A 30 3.30 -9.20 27.97
N LYS A 31 2.70 -8.65 29.04
CA LYS A 31 1.90 -9.43 29.98
C LYS A 31 0.67 -9.97 29.22
N PRO A 32 0.47 -11.29 29.12
CA PRO A 32 -0.71 -11.83 28.47
C PRO A 32 -1.96 -11.32 29.21
N SER A 33 -2.84 -10.66 28.48
CA SER A 33 -4.13 -10.20 29.02
C SER A 33 -4.89 -11.42 29.52
N ARG A 34 -5.20 -11.44 30.81
CA ARG A 34 -5.97 -12.51 31.44
C ARG A 34 -7.41 -12.38 30.93
N ARG A 35 -7.74 -13.05 29.82
CA ARG A 35 -9.12 -13.15 29.35
C ARG A 35 -9.92 -13.87 30.43
N ILE A 36 -10.76 -13.12 31.14
CA ILE A 36 -11.83 -13.67 31.95
C ILE A 36 -12.77 -14.32 30.95
N ALA A 37 -12.79 -15.66 30.92
CA ALA A 37 -13.80 -16.39 30.17
C ALA A 37 -15.15 -16.09 30.83
N SER A 38 -15.91 -15.15 30.28
CA SER A 38 -17.33 -15.05 30.58
C SER A 38 -17.97 -16.34 30.08
N ARG A 39 -18.38 -17.21 31.01
CA ARG A 39 -19.25 -18.34 30.69
C ARG A 39 -20.62 -17.78 30.34
N ALA A 40 -20.78 -17.32 29.11
CA ALA A 40 -22.09 -17.11 28.52
C ALA A 40 -22.69 -18.51 28.33
N ASN A 41 -23.82 -18.76 28.98
CA ASN A 41 -24.63 -19.96 28.77
C ASN A 41 -25.17 -19.95 27.32
N LEU A 42 -24.33 -20.35 26.37
CA LEU A 42 -24.71 -20.54 24.98
C LEU A 42 -25.26 -21.96 24.84
N ARG A 43 -26.56 -22.05 24.52
CA ARG A 43 -27.19 -23.31 24.13
C ARG A 43 -26.45 -23.85 22.89
N PRO A 44 -25.93 -25.09 22.89
CA PRO A 44 -25.04 -25.61 21.85
C PRO A 44 -25.77 -26.06 20.56
N GLY A 45 -26.91 -25.45 20.23
CA GLY A 45 -27.77 -25.92 19.13
C GLY A 45 -28.42 -24.84 18.27
N ALA A 46 -28.10 -23.57 18.51
CA ALA A 46 -28.58 -22.47 17.67
C ALA A 46 -27.49 -21.42 17.56
N ALA A 47 -26.47 -21.71 16.75
CA ALA A 47 -25.68 -20.62 16.18
C ALA A 47 -26.67 -19.76 15.38
N VAL A 48 -26.91 -18.54 15.82
CA VAL A 48 -27.68 -17.56 15.04
C VAL A 48 -26.77 -17.18 13.88
N VAL A 49 -26.87 -17.96 12.80
CA VAL A 49 -26.21 -17.69 11.53
C VAL A 49 -27.08 -16.63 10.86
N ALA A 50 -26.63 -15.38 10.94
CA ALA A 50 -27.32 -14.25 10.35
C ALA A 50 -26.54 -13.88 9.09
N LYS A 51 -27.09 -14.20 7.92
CA LYS A 51 -26.43 -13.92 6.64
C LYS A 51 -26.68 -12.47 6.24
N TYR A 52 -25.66 -11.79 5.74
CA TYR A 52 -25.79 -10.45 5.21
C TYR A 52 -26.86 -10.40 4.10
N GLY A 53 -27.86 -9.52 4.23
CA GLY A 53 -28.93 -9.32 3.25
C GLY A 53 -30.24 -10.09 3.53
N GLU A 54 -30.35 -10.82 4.65
CA GLU A 54 -31.63 -11.32 5.14
C GLU A 54 -32.51 -10.19 5.74
N LYS A 55 -33.77 -10.47 6.10
CA LYS A 55 -34.77 -9.47 6.55
C LYS A 55 -34.23 -8.56 7.67
N SER A 56 -33.71 -7.40 7.29
CA SER A 56 -33.06 -6.41 8.18
C SER A 56 -31.80 -6.92 8.91
N VAL A 57 -31.11 -7.93 8.37
CA VAL A 57 -29.82 -8.40 8.87
C VAL A 57 -28.70 -7.83 8.00
N TYR A 58 -28.00 -6.82 8.53
CA TYR A 58 -26.90 -6.13 7.85
C TYR A 58 -25.54 -6.42 8.50
N PHE A 59 -25.48 -7.40 9.40
CA PHE A 59 -24.30 -7.76 10.16
C PHE A 59 -24.07 -9.26 10.09
N ASP A 60 -22.94 -9.63 9.50
CA ASP A 60 -22.53 -11.01 9.27
C ASP A 60 -21.07 -11.17 9.74
N LEU A 61 -20.82 -12.15 10.61
CA LEU A 61 -19.49 -12.45 11.13
C LEU A 61 -18.66 -13.31 10.17
N GLU A 62 -19.31 -14.02 9.25
CA GLU A 62 -18.67 -14.84 8.23
C GLU A 62 -18.31 -14.00 7.00
N ASP A 63 -19.13 -12.98 6.69
CA ASP A 63 -18.90 -12.03 5.59
C ASP A 63 -18.71 -10.58 6.09
N LEU A 64 -17.51 -10.33 6.58
CA LEU A 64 -17.09 -8.99 6.99
C LEU A 64 -16.99 -8.01 5.82
N GLY A 65 -16.77 -8.48 4.59
CA GLY A 65 -16.65 -7.62 3.42
C GLY A 65 -17.95 -6.88 3.16
N ASN A 66 -19.07 -7.61 3.13
CA ASN A 66 -20.39 -6.99 2.98
C ASN A 66 -20.83 -6.19 4.22
N THR A 67 -20.49 -6.65 5.42
CA THR A 67 -20.82 -5.94 6.68
C THR A 67 -20.09 -4.61 6.81
N THR A 68 -18.84 -4.53 6.36
CA THR A 68 -18.01 -3.31 6.44
C THR A 68 -18.12 -2.41 5.20
N GLY A 69 -18.92 -2.80 4.21
CA GLY A 69 -19.12 -2.03 2.98
C GLY A 69 -17.92 -2.07 2.03
N GLN A 70 -17.18 -3.17 1.99
CA GLN A 70 -16.07 -3.39 1.07
C GLN A 70 -16.59 -3.70 -0.35
N TRP A 71 -17.30 -2.74 -0.93
CA TRP A 71 -17.87 -2.86 -2.27
C TRP A 71 -17.08 -2.04 -3.26
N ASP A 72 -16.76 -2.65 -4.40
CA ASP A 72 -16.32 -1.91 -5.57
C ASP A 72 -17.55 -1.38 -6.30
N VAL A 73 -17.96 -0.16 -5.96
CA VAL A 73 -19.17 0.48 -6.50
C VAL A 73 -19.08 0.72 -8.02
N TYR A 74 -17.86 0.77 -8.56
CA TYR A 74 -17.61 1.10 -9.96
C TYR A 74 -16.85 0.01 -10.73
N GLY A 75 -16.55 -1.11 -10.07
CA GLY A 75 -15.91 -2.27 -10.69
C GLY A 75 -16.80 -2.91 -11.75
N SER A 76 -16.20 -3.32 -12.85
CA SER A 76 -16.88 -4.07 -13.90
C SER A 76 -16.01 -5.26 -14.31
N ASP A 77 -16.60 -6.45 -14.30
CA ASP A 77 -15.96 -7.69 -14.75
C ASP A 77 -16.01 -7.85 -16.29
N ALA A 78 -16.32 -6.78 -17.02
CA ALA A 78 -16.33 -6.79 -18.47
C ALA A 78 -14.93 -7.14 -19.01
N PRO A 79 -14.85 -7.97 -20.08
CA PRO A 79 -13.57 -8.28 -20.71
C PRO A 79 -12.93 -7.02 -21.31
N SER A 80 -11.64 -7.13 -21.66
CA SER A 80 -10.88 -6.00 -22.21
C SER A 80 -11.63 -5.36 -23.39
N PRO A 81 -11.89 -4.04 -23.34
CA PRO A 81 -12.60 -3.35 -24.42
C PRO A 81 -11.71 -3.11 -25.65
N TYR A 82 -10.41 -3.40 -25.56
CA TYR A 82 -9.43 -3.10 -26.61
C TYR A 82 -9.24 -4.27 -27.59
N ASN A 83 -8.83 -3.94 -28.81
CA ASN A 83 -8.46 -4.93 -29.80
C ASN A 83 -7.31 -5.82 -29.27
N PRO A 84 -7.40 -7.16 -29.35
CA PRO A 84 -6.34 -8.07 -28.90
C PRO A 84 -4.94 -7.77 -29.48
N LEU A 85 -4.86 -7.31 -30.73
CA LEU A 85 -3.58 -6.93 -31.34
C LEU A 85 -2.95 -5.72 -30.65
N GLN A 86 -3.76 -4.73 -30.30
CA GLN A 86 -3.33 -3.54 -29.55
C GLN A 86 -2.88 -3.95 -28.15
N SER A 87 -3.63 -4.82 -27.48
CA SER A 87 -3.27 -5.32 -26.15
C SER A 87 -1.93 -6.04 -26.17
N LYS A 88 -1.67 -6.89 -27.17
CA LYS A 88 -0.39 -7.60 -27.33
C LYS A 88 0.79 -6.67 -27.62
N PHE A 89 0.56 -5.61 -28.39
CA PHE A 89 1.57 -4.58 -28.59
C PHE A 89 1.99 -3.95 -27.25
N PHE A 90 1.05 -3.44 -26.45
CA PHE A 90 1.43 -2.81 -25.18
C PHE A 90 1.99 -3.79 -24.16
N GLU A 91 1.46 -5.01 -24.11
CA GLU A 91 2.00 -6.07 -23.24
C GLU A 91 3.49 -6.33 -23.51
N THR A 92 3.89 -6.37 -24.78
CA THR A 92 5.29 -6.66 -25.17
C THR A 92 6.21 -5.45 -25.01
N PHE A 93 5.80 -4.26 -25.47
CA PHE A 93 6.66 -3.07 -25.45
C PHE A 93 6.80 -2.44 -24.07
N VAL A 94 5.76 -2.52 -23.22
CA VAL A 94 5.80 -1.95 -21.87
C VAL A 94 6.40 -2.94 -20.87
N ALA A 95 6.51 -4.23 -21.20
CA ALA A 95 7.04 -5.27 -20.30
C ALA A 95 8.33 -4.88 -19.55
N PRO A 96 9.37 -4.30 -20.19
CA PRO A 96 10.60 -3.91 -19.50
C PRO A 96 10.39 -2.84 -18.41
N PHE A 97 9.36 -2.01 -18.56
CA PHE A 97 9.04 -0.90 -17.65
C PHE A 97 8.08 -1.29 -16.52
N THR A 98 7.59 -2.53 -16.47
CA THR A 98 6.60 -2.97 -15.46
C THR A 98 7.21 -3.18 -14.07
N LYS A 99 8.51 -3.47 -13.98
CA LYS A 99 9.16 -3.73 -12.70
C LYS A 99 9.44 -2.41 -11.98
N ARG A 100 8.63 -2.10 -10.96
CA ARG A 100 8.70 -0.85 -10.17
C ARG A 100 10.12 -0.40 -9.79
N GLY A 101 10.99 -1.33 -9.39
CA GLY A 101 12.36 -1.02 -8.98
C GLY A 101 13.28 -0.66 -10.15
N LEU A 102 13.12 -1.33 -11.30
CA LEU A 102 13.85 -0.99 -12.52
C LEU A 102 13.32 0.31 -13.12
N LEU A 103 12.00 0.49 -13.13
CA LEU A 103 11.34 1.72 -13.57
C LEU A 103 11.84 2.93 -12.79
N LEU A 104 11.84 2.87 -11.45
CA LEU A 104 12.31 3.97 -10.61
C LEU A 104 13.78 4.34 -10.91
N LYS A 105 14.66 3.33 -11.02
CA LYS A 105 16.07 3.55 -11.35
C LYS A 105 16.24 4.16 -12.74
N PHE A 106 15.49 3.67 -13.72
CA PHE A 106 15.48 4.21 -15.07
C PHE A 106 15.03 5.68 -15.09
N LEU A 107 13.96 6.04 -14.38
CA LEU A 107 13.49 7.43 -14.31
C LEU A 107 14.50 8.35 -13.61
N LEU A 108 15.05 7.94 -12.47
CA LEU A 108 15.97 8.79 -11.71
C LEU A 108 17.30 8.97 -12.46
N LEU A 109 17.89 7.90 -12.98
CA LEU A 109 19.16 7.97 -13.69
C LEU A 109 18.98 8.56 -15.09
N GLY A 110 18.05 8.05 -15.87
CA GLY A 110 17.80 8.51 -17.24
C GLY A 110 17.21 9.91 -17.27
N GLY A 111 16.19 10.19 -16.46
CA GLY A 111 15.59 11.51 -16.36
C GLY A 111 16.52 12.54 -15.74
N GLY A 112 17.24 12.18 -14.66
CA GLY A 112 18.25 13.06 -14.06
C GLY A 112 19.38 13.39 -15.03
N PHE A 113 19.88 12.40 -15.77
CA PHE A 113 20.89 12.61 -16.82
C PHE A 113 20.34 13.48 -17.95
N ALA A 114 19.12 13.24 -18.41
CA ALA A 114 18.51 14.04 -19.48
C ALA A 114 18.38 15.51 -19.08
N ILE A 115 17.94 15.80 -17.85
CA ILE A 115 17.85 17.17 -17.33
C ILE A 115 19.25 17.81 -17.27
N ALA A 116 20.25 17.09 -16.75
CA ALA A 116 21.62 17.61 -16.68
C ALA A 116 22.22 17.85 -18.08
N TYR A 117 21.98 16.94 -19.02
CA TYR A 117 22.47 17.03 -20.38
C TYR A 117 21.83 18.21 -21.13
N LEU A 118 20.50 18.32 -21.10
CA LEU A 118 19.79 19.44 -21.72
C LEU A 118 20.14 20.76 -21.03
N GLY A 119 20.24 20.76 -19.70
CA GLY A 119 20.66 21.92 -18.93
C GLY A 119 22.10 22.36 -19.24
N SER A 120 23.00 21.44 -19.58
CA SER A 120 24.39 21.76 -19.95
C SER A 120 24.53 22.23 -21.40
N THR A 121 23.82 21.60 -22.33
CA THR A 121 23.93 21.81 -23.79
C THR A 121 22.97 22.84 -24.37
N ALA A 122 21.99 23.33 -23.59
CA ALA A 122 21.09 24.38 -24.03
C ALA A 122 21.84 25.63 -24.50
N SER A 123 21.50 26.10 -25.71
CA SER A 123 22.06 27.33 -26.28
C SER A 123 21.71 28.55 -25.42
N GLY A 124 22.61 29.53 -25.38
CA GLY A 124 22.39 30.82 -24.75
C GLY A 124 21.25 31.64 -25.38
N ASP A 125 20.82 31.29 -26.59
CA ASP A 125 19.65 31.90 -27.23
C ASP A 125 18.33 31.32 -26.70
N ILE A 126 18.34 30.07 -26.22
CA ILE A 126 17.18 29.40 -25.62
C ILE A 126 17.12 29.72 -24.12
N LEU A 127 18.27 29.62 -23.44
CA LEU A 127 18.41 29.94 -22.02
C LEU A 127 19.34 31.16 -21.85
N PRO A 128 18.81 32.38 -21.77
CA PRO A 128 19.63 33.61 -21.68
C PRO A 128 20.60 33.62 -20.50
N ILE A 129 20.25 32.92 -19.41
CA ILE A 129 21.12 32.76 -18.24
C ILE A 129 22.46 32.09 -18.57
N LYS A 130 22.52 31.26 -19.62
CA LYS A 130 23.77 30.66 -20.12
C LYS A 130 24.69 31.67 -20.81
N LYS A 131 24.12 32.69 -21.44
CA LYS A 131 24.87 33.77 -22.13
C LYS A 131 25.45 34.77 -21.14
N GLY A 132 24.75 34.98 -20.02
CA GLY A 132 25.11 35.96 -19.00
C GLY A 132 24.74 37.40 -19.38
N PRO A 133 24.91 38.36 -18.45
CA PRO A 133 24.67 39.77 -18.72
C PRO A 133 25.72 40.33 -19.69
N GLN A 134 25.27 41.04 -20.72
CA GLN A 134 26.17 41.69 -21.70
C GLN A 134 26.45 43.16 -21.39
N LEU A 135 25.61 43.77 -20.55
CA LEU A 135 25.71 45.18 -20.18
C LEU A 135 26.33 45.32 -18.79
N PRO A 136 26.98 46.47 -18.50
CA PRO A 136 27.49 46.73 -17.16
C PRO A 136 26.33 46.71 -16.15
N PRO A 137 26.56 46.17 -14.94
CA PRO A 137 25.53 46.11 -13.92
C PRO A 137 25.13 47.51 -13.47
N THR A 138 23.85 47.70 -13.17
CA THR A 138 23.38 48.92 -12.53
C THR A 138 23.89 48.96 -11.09
N PRO A 139 24.60 50.01 -10.65
CA PRO A 139 25.08 50.11 -9.28
C PRO A 139 23.91 50.15 -8.30
N GLY A 140 24.08 49.49 -7.15
CA GLY A 140 23.13 49.53 -6.05
C GLY A 140 23.07 50.90 -5.37
N PRO A 141 22.27 51.04 -4.29
CA PRO A 141 22.22 52.26 -3.50
C PRO A 141 23.61 52.67 -3.01
N ARG A 142 23.81 53.96 -2.72
CA ARG A 142 25.13 54.51 -2.31
C ARG A 142 26.29 54.14 -3.26
N GLY A 143 25.99 53.87 -4.53
CA GLY A 143 26.95 53.49 -5.56
C GLY A 143 27.49 52.05 -5.47
N LYS A 144 27.06 51.24 -4.49
CA LYS A 144 27.50 49.83 -4.31
C LYS A 144 26.85 49.06 -3.14
N ILE A 145 26.11 49.73 -2.23
CA ILE A 145 25.54 49.19 -0.97
C ILE A 145 24.03 49.33 -0.97
#